data_AF-A0A9E0H7F8-F1
#
_entry.id   AF-A0A9E0H7F8-F1
#
_cell.length_a   1.000
_cell.length_b   1.000
_cell.length_c   1.000
_cell.angle_alpha   90.00
_cell.angle_beta   90.00
_cell.angle_gamma   90.00
#
_symmetry.space_group_name_H-M   'P 1'
#
loop_
_entity.id
_entity.type
_entity.pdbx_description
1 polymer ?
#
loop_
_entity_poly.entity_id
_entity_poly.type
_entity_poly.pdbx_seq_one_letter_code
_entity_poly.pdbx_strand_id
1 'polypeptide(L)'
;MRLVNRAAVLFLGTVVSSGLVACGGDDGGGDDDDTVDPAGTNHTYVVSRLRVPGSVNEATQFGLDIDDVDGDTMNGIDNSLGTSLGTFAGQGLNLQPGIDTSVDDGSIMLLTNIKATDLTNASGVGMWVYLGGTSTPPACDSPADTTCRKHLTGSATFTLDPAGPTNALLVGRIMAGKFTGGPGTINLQLSLAEGQPPVDLPLQMAKAELNIGATGIATGSKIGGAILQSDIETKIHPAIQQLVTGIFEEDCGPLANRTPPGCGCMSGSTGATVMNLMDTAAPRNCDVSVAEVTAFLNPIINQDIDTNMDGTKDAVSVGLGVEAVGAMFPVP
;
A
#
# COMPACT_ATOMS: atom_id res chain seq x y z
N MET A 1 42.38 -12.46 -32.56
CA MET A 1 41.92 -12.10 -33.93
C MET A 1 40.75 -12.98 -34.31
N ARG A 2 39.53 -12.42 -34.37
CA ARG A 2 38.34 -12.92 -35.09
C ARG A 2 37.18 -11.97 -34.76
N LEU A 3 36.96 -11.00 -35.64
CA LEU A 3 35.88 -10.94 -36.64
C LEU A 3 34.59 -10.34 -36.06
N VAL A 4 34.59 -9.00 -36.14
CA VAL A 4 33.46 -8.09 -35.97
C VAL A 4 32.50 -8.31 -37.14
N ASN A 5 31.20 -8.52 -36.86
CA ASN A 5 30.16 -8.49 -37.88
C ASN A 5 29.22 -7.31 -37.56
N ARG A 6 29.40 -6.20 -38.28
CA ARG A 6 28.51 -5.04 -38.23
C ARG A 6 27.50 -5.16 -39.36
N ALA A 7 26.24 -5.45 -39.02
CA ALA A 7 25.13 -5.30 -39.95
C ALA A 7 24.62 -3.86 -39.83
N ALA A 8 24.81 -3.08 -40.90
CA ALA A 8 24.16 -1.81 -41.11
C ALA A 8 22.76 -2.08 -41.69
N VAL A 9 21.72 -1.70 -40.95
CA VAL A 9 20.34 -1.68 -41.46
C VAL A 9 19.98 -0.24 -41.77
N LEU A 10 19.80 0.02 -43.06
CA LEU A 10 19.39 1.29 -43.65
C LEU A 10 17.85 1.31 -43.65
N PHE A 11 17.22 2.13 -42.82
CA PHE A 11 15.78 2.39 -42.91
C PHE A 11 15.55 3.65 -43.75
N LEU A 12 15.05 3.45 -44.98
CA LEU A 12 14.50 4.47 -45.85
C LEU A 12 13.02 4.70 -45.49
N GLY A 13 12.71 5.94 -45.13
CA GLY A 13 11.53 6.69 -45.58
C GLY A 13 10.12 6.15 -45.27
N THR A 14 9.35 6.93 -44.51
CA THR A 14 8.21 7.69 -45.08
C THR A 14 7.66 8.64 -44.01
N VAL A 15 7.69 9.94 -44.31
CA VAL A 15 7.04 11.00 -43.53
C VAL A 15 5.56 10.98 -43.93
N VAL A 16 4.70 10.45 -43.06
CA VAL A 16 3.24 10.65 -43.15
C VAL A 16 2.86 11.61 -42.04
N SER A 17 2.85 12.90 -42.39
CA SER A 17 2.33 13.99 -41.58
C SER A 17 0.81 13.86 -41.50
N SER A 18 0.32 13.07 -40.55
CA SER A 18 -1.09 13.08 -40.17
C SER A 18 -1.30 14.30 -39.29
N GLY A 19 -1.95 15.33 -39.84
CA GLY A 19 -2.39 16.49 -39.09
C GLY A 19 -3.41 16.06 -38.04
N LEU A 20 -2.95 15.78 -36.83
CA LEU A 20 -3.78 15.84 -35.65
C LEU A 20 -4.10 17.32 -35.44
N VAL A 21 -5.29 17.71 -35.87
CA VAL A 21 -5.96 18.89 -35.34
C VAL A 21 -6.23 18.59 -33.88
N ALA A 22 -5.26 18.92 -33.02
CA ALA A 22 -5.48 19.09 -31.60
C ALA A 22 -6.34 20.35 -31.47
N CYS A 23 -7.66 20.17 -31.43
CA CYS A 23 -8.53 21.15 -30.81
C CYS A 23 -8.09 21.25 -29.35
N GLY A 24 -7.27 22.27 -29.06
CA GLY A 24 -7.14 22.80 -27.71
C GLY A 24 -8.54 23.23 -27.27
N GLY A 25 -9.17 22.36 -26.48
CA GLY A 25 -10.39 22.65 -25.77
C GLY A 25 -10.05 23.62 -24.65
N ASP A 26 -10.48 24.86 -24.88
CA ASP A 26 -10.69 25.94 -23.93
C ASP A 26 -10.87 25.45 -22.48
N ASP A 27 -9.99 25.91 -21.59
CA ASP A 27 -9.95 25.65 -20.15
C ASP A 27 -11.13 26.31 -19.43
N GLY A 28 -12.33 25.85 -19.76
CA GLY A 28 -13.57 26.21 -19.09
C GLY A 28 -13.60 25.64 -17.69
N GLY A 29 -12.97 26.35 -16.74
CA GLY A 29 -13.01 26.10 -15.30
C GLY A 29 -14.44 26.06 -14.76
N GLY A 30 -15.03 24.86 -14.79
CA GLY A 30 -16.20 24.48 -14.02
C GLY A 30 -15.78 23.33 -13.12
N ASP A 31 -15.88 23.55 -11.81
CA ASP A 31 -15.50 22.68 -10.70
C ASP A 31 -16.35 21.39 -10.60
N ASP A 32 -16.52 20.66 -11.72
CA ASP A 32 -17.40 19.48 -11.80
C ASP A 32 -16.68 18.15 -11.46
N ASP A 33 -15.34 18.14 -11.32
CA ASP A 33 -14.55 16.90 -11.14
C ASP A 33 -14.60 16.34 -9.71
N ASP A 34 -15.15 17.08 -8.75
CA ASP A 34 -15.34 16.63 -7.36
C ASP A 34 -16.73 16.00 -7.11
N THR A 35 -17.57 15.94 -8.14
CA THR A 35 -18.94 15.40 -7.99
C THR A 35 -19.03 13.98 -8.52
N VAL A 36 -19.53 13.07 -7.68
CA VAL A 36 -19.83 11.70 -8.12
C VAL A 36 -21.13 11.71 -8.91
N ASP A 37 -21.11 11.14 -10.12
CA ASP A 37 -22.30 11.02 -10.96
C ASP A 37 -23.35 10.15 -10.25
N PRO A 38 -24.49 10.71 -9.85
CA PRO A 38 -25.52 9.96 -9.13
C PRO A 38 -26.12 8.83 -9.98
N ALA A 39 -26.08 8.94 -11.31
CA ALA A 39 -26.57 7.92 -12.23
C ALA A 39 -25.66 6.68 -12.31
N GLY A 40 -24.44 6.75 -11.76
CA GLY A 40 -23.51 5.62 -11.74
C GLY A 40 -24.04 4.41 -10.97
N THR A 41 -23.71 3.21 -11.45
CA THR A 41 -23.98 1.94 -10.77
C THR A 41 -22.86 1.63 -9.78
N ASN A 42 -23.19 1.04 -8.63
CA ASN A 42 -22.20 0.57 -7.67
C ASN A 42 -21.58 -0.76 -8.13
N HIS A 43 -20.27 -0.83 -8.12
CA HIS A 43 -19.47 -2.03 -8.39
C HIS A 43 -18.60 -2.33 -7.18
N THR A 44 -18.85 -3.48 -6.55
CA THR A 44 -18.26 -3.83 -5.26
C THR A 44 -17.20 -4.91 -5.39
N TYR A 45 -16.07 -4.70 -4.70
CA TYR A 45 -14.91 -5.58 -4.72
C TYR A 45 -14.37 -5.81 -3.32
N VAL A 46 -13.66 -6.92 -3.13
CA VAL A 46 -12.82 -7.17 -1.94
C VAL A 46 -11.37 -7.28 -2.40
N VAL A 47 -10.48 -6.61 -1.67
CA VAL A 47 -9.04 -6.70 -1.92
C VAL A 47 -8.60 -8.15 -1.68
N SER A 48 -8.07 -8.75 -2.73
CA SER A 48 -7.56 -10.12 -2.76
C SER A 48 -6.05 -10.19 -2.59
N ARG A 49 -5.35 -9.08 -2.80
CA ARG A 49 -3.92 -8.94 -2.58
C ARG A 49 -3.55 -7.48 -2.31
N LEU A 50 -2.75 -7.27 -1.28
CA LEU A 50 -2.01 -6.02 -1.04
C LEU A 50 -0.53 -6.33 -1.20
N ARG A 51 0.20 -5.46 -1.90
CA ARG A 51 1.64 -5.61 -2.09
C ARG A 51 2.38 -4.40 -1.56
N VAL A 52 3.22 -4.63 -0.57
CA VAL A 52 4.24 -3.65 -0.19
C VAL A 52 5.45 -3.79 -1.11
N PRO A 53 6.21 -2.71 -1.37
CA PRO A 53 7.47 -2.82 -2.09
C PRO A 53 8.46 -3.76 -1.39
N GLY A 54 8.94 -4.79 -2.10
CA GLY A 54 10.04 -5.65 -1.67
C GLY A 54 11.41 -5.13 -2.14
N SER A 55 11.43 -4.05 -2.91
CA SER A 55 12.64 -3.40 -3.41
C SER A 55 12.39 -1.91 -3.71
N VAL A 56 13.46 -1.13 -3.86
CA VAL A 56 13.38 0.28 -4.26
C VAL A 56 12.72 0.45 -5.64
N ASN A 57 12.96 -0.49 -6.57
CA ASN A 57 12.34 -0.44 -7.90
C ASN A 57 10.82 -0.62 -7.82
N GLU A 58 10.34 -1.55 -6.98
CA GLU A 58 8.91 -1.72 -6.74
C GLU A 58 8.31 -0.51 -6.00
N ALA A 59 9.08 0.16 -5.15
CA ALA A 59 8.63 1.39 -4.51
C ALA A 59 8.31 2.47 -5.55
N THR A 60 9.16 2.64 -6.57
CA THR A 60 8.86 3.53 -7.70
C THR A 60 7.66 3.04 -8.53
N GLN A 61 7.50 1.73 -8.72
CA GLN A 61 6.36 1.19 -9.50
C GLN A 61 5.01 1.42 -8.80
N PHE A 62 4.97 1.28 -7.48
CA PHE A 62 3.75 1.46 -6.68
C PHE A 62 3.55 2.89 -6.19
N GLY A 63 4.55 3.76 -6.33
CA GLY A 63 4.46 5.17 -5.96
C GLY A 63 3.47 5.94 -6.82
N LEU A 64 2.95 7.01 -6.23
CA LEU A 64 2.02 7.95 -6.84
C LEU A 64 2.57 9.36 -6.60
N ASP A 65 2.22 10.28 -7.46
CA ASP A 65 2.44 11.70 -7.20
C ASP A 65 1.37 12.18 -6.23
N ILE A 66 1.72 12.31 -4.95
CA ILE A 66 0.78 12.58 -3.86
C ILE A 66 0.58 14.07 -3.68
N ASP A 67 1.63 14.88 -3.83
CA ASP A 67 1.58 16.33 -3.61
C ASP A 67 1.35 17.17 -4.89
N ASP A 68 1.33 16.53 -6.07
CA ASP A 68 1.19 17.18 -7.40
C ASP A 68 2.27 18.25 -7.65
N VAL A 69 3.46 18.09 -7.06
CA VAL A 69 4.58 19.02 -7.24
C VAL A 69 5.38 18.65 -8.49
N ASP A 70 5.09 19.35 -9.58
CA ASP A 70 5.80 19.20 -10.85
C ASP A 70 7.33 19.35 -10.71
N GLY A 71 8.07 18.34 -11.20
CA GLY A 71 9.52 18.40 -11.39
C GLY A 71 10.34 18.22 -10.10
N ASP A 72 9.73 17.71 -9.05
CA ASP A 72 10.44 17.25 -7.86
C ASP A 72 11.23 15.94 -8.14
N THR A 73 11.77 15.32 -7.08
CA THR A 73 12.56 14.10 -7.24
C THR A 73 11.74 12.94 -7.80
N MET A 74 12.33 12.13 -8.69
CA MET A 74 11.65 10.96 -9.29
C MET A 74 10.45 11.29 -10.20
N ASN A 75 10.33 12.54 -10.68
CA ASN A 75 9.23 13.02 -11.53
C ASN A 75 7.87 12.98 -10.80
N GLY A 76 7.78 13.48 -9.58
CA GLY A 76 6.56 13.48 -8.78
C GLY A 76 6.33 12.18 -8.02
N ILE A 77 7.10 11.10 -8.23
CA ILE A 77 6.71 9.81 -7.64
C ILE A 77 7.10 9.73 -6.17
N ASP A 78 6.10 9.80 -5.30
CA ASP A 78 6.23 9.65 -3.86
C ASP A 78 5.99 8.20 -3.41
N ASN A 79 6.99 7.61 -2.74
CA ASN A 79 6.87 6.35 -1.99
C ASN A 79 8.02 6.16 -0.99
N SER A 80 8.25 7.13 -0.13
CA SER A 80 9.37 7.14 0.82
C SER A 80 9.28 5.96 1.80
N LEU A 81 8.09 5.65 2.34
CA LEU A 81 7.91 4.47 3.18
C LEU A 81 8.19 3.18 2.39
N GLY A 82 7.70 3.08 1.15
CA GLY A 82 7.96 1.93 0.29
C GLY A 82 9.44 1.69 0.00
N THR A 83 10.22 2.76 -0.18
CA THR A 83 11.68 2.67 -0.36
C THR A 83 12.37 2.10 0.89
N SER A 84 11.93 2.53 2.07
CA SER A 84 12.40 1.99 3.35
C SER A 84 12.02 0.52 3.53
N LEU A 85 10.76 0.16 3.22
CA LEU A 85 10.29 -1.23 3.26
C LEU A 85 11.09 -2.14 2.32
N GLY A 86 11.37 -1.70 1.09
CA GLY A 86 12.20 -2.44 0.16
C GLY A 86 13.63 -2.66 0.67
N THR A 87 14.18 -1.70 1.41
CA THR A 87 15.50 -1.81 2.07
C THR A 87 15.47 -2.79 3.24
N PHE A 88 14.39 -2.81 4.02
CA PHE A 88 14.19 -3.76 5.11
C PHE A 88 13.98 -5.18 4.61
N ALA A 89 13.20 -5.36 3.54
CA ALA A 89 13.00 -6.66 2.89
C ALA A 89 14.34 -7.26 2.44
N GLY A 90 15.25 -6.45 1.89
CA GLY A 90 16.61 -6.87 1.53
C GLY A 90 17.49 -7.31 2.71
N GLN A 91 17.11 -6.94 3.94
CA GLN A 91 17.76 -7.35 5.20
C GLN A 91 17.03 -8.52 5.89
N GLY A 92 16.02 -9.11 5.23
CA GLY A 92 15.23 -10.21 5.77
C GLY A 92 13.99 -9.78 6.56
N LEU A 93 13.74 -8.48 6.71
CA LEU A 93 12.53 -7.94 7.32
C LEU A 93 11.46 -7.73 6.24
N ASN A 94 10.85 -8.83 5.80
CA ASN A 94 9.83 -8.82 4.77
C ASN A 94 8.43 -8.86 5.40
N LEU A 95 7.64 -7.79 5.21
CA LEU A 95 6.26 -7.71 5.72
C LEU A 95 5.25 -8.45 4.84
N GLN A 96 5.58 -8.74 3.58
CA GLN A 96 4.64 -9.30 2.62
C GLN A 96 4.00 -10.62 3.08
N PRO A 97 4.71 -11.58 3.70
CA PRO A 97 4.09 -12.82 4.19
C PRO A 97 3.02 -12.59 5.26
N GLY A 98 3.23 -11.62 6.16
CA GLY A 98 2.25 -11.26 7.18
C GLY A 98 1.00 -10.64 6.57
N ILE A 99 1.18 -9.75 5.59
CA ILE A 99 0.07 -9.14 4.84
C ILE A 99 -0.71 -10.20 4.04
N ASP A 100 -0.01 -11.09 3.33
CA ASP A 100 -0.63 -12.17 2.55
C ASP A 100 -1.46 -13.08 3.46
N THR A 101 -0.91 -13.47 4.61
CA THR A 101 -1.61 -14.29 5.62
C THR A 101 -2.84 -13.56 6.16
N SER A 102 -2.73 -12.27 6.45
CA SER A 102 -3.84 -11.48 6.98
C SER A 102 -4.97 -11.25 5.97
N VAL A 103 -4.67 -11.17 4.67
CA VAL A 103 -5.71 -11.15 3.62
C VAL A 103 -6.38 -12.52 3.50
N ASP A 104 -5.61 -13.59 3.65
CA ASP A 104 -6.09 -14.97 3.57
C ASP A 104 -7.00 -15.35 4.74
N ASP A 105 -6.58 -15.07 5.97
CA ASP A 105 -7.38 -15.34 7.17
C ASP A 105 -8.51 -14.33 7.39
N GLY A 106 -8.57 -13.27 6.58
CA GLY A 106 -9.61 -12.25 6.65
C GLY A 106 -9.46 -11.30 7.84
N SER A 107 -8.30 -11.25 8.50
CA SER A 107 -7.98 -10.19 9.46
C SER A 107 -7.86 -8.83 8.78
N ILE A 108 -7.43 -8.80 7.51
CA ILE A 108 -7.56 -7.65 6.61
C ILE A 108 -8.69 -7.92 5.62
N MET A 109 -9.77 -7.16 5.72
CA MET A 109 -10.86 -7.15 4.76
C MET A 109 -11.10 -5.72 4.26
N LEU A 110 -10.38 -5.32 3.22
CA LEU A 110 -10.63 -4.03 2.56
C LEU A 110 -11.66 -4.21 1.45
N LEU A 111 -12.77 -3.50 1.58
CA LEU A 111 -13.88 -3.53 0.64
C LEU A 111 -13.86 -2.25 -0.19
N THR A 112 -14.04 -2.35 -1.49
CA THR A 112 -14.02 -1.20 -2.40
C THR A 112 -15.34 -1.10 -3.14
N ASN A 113 -15.97 0.08 -3.13
CA ASN A 113 -17.10 0.39 -3.99
C ASN A 113 -16.67 1.41 -5.05
N ILE A 114 -16.95 1.13 -6.32
CA ILE A 114 -16.76 2.04 -7.44
C ILE A 114 -18.14 2.39 -8.00
N LYS A 115 -18.53 3.65 -7.90
CA LYS A 115 -19.76 4.16 -8.52
C LYS A 115 -19.41 4.84 -9.84
N ALA A 116 -19.79 4.21 -10.95
CA ALA A 116 -19.48 4.69 -12.30
C ALA A 116 -20.64 4.40 -13.26
N THR A 117 -20.77 5.23 -14.31
CA THR A 117 -21.74 4.98 -15.40
C THR A 117 -21.25 3.91 -16.38
N ASP A 118 -19.94 3.77 -16.54
CA ASP A 118 -19.28 2.75 -17.37
C ASP A 118 -17.89 2.43 -16.81
N LEU A 119 -17.50 1.15 -16.84
CA LEU A 119 -16.19 0.69 -16.35
C LEU A 119 -15.06 0.82 -17.39
N THR A 120 -15.34 1.35 -18.58
CA THR A 120 -14.33 1.63 -19.62
C THR A 120 -14.06 3.12 -19.72
N ASN A 121 -15.09 3.98 -19.76
CA ASN A 121 -14.96 5.43 -19.82
C ASN A 121 -16.09 6.12 -19.04
N ALA A 122 -15.76 6.79 -17.94
CA ALA A 122 -16.70 7.55 -17.13
C ALA A 122 -16.01 8.73 -16.45
N SER A 123 -16.70 9.86 -16.31
CA SER A 123 -16.32 11.00 -15.48
C SER A 123 -17.15 11.01 -14.18
N GLY A 124 -16.69 11.73 -13.16
CA GLY A 124 -17.41 11.80 -11.87
C GLY A 124 -17.54 10.42 -11.21
N VAL A 125 -16.48 9.62 -11.26
CA VAL A 125 -16.43 8.28 -10.65
C VAL A 125 -16.09 8.43 -9.18
N GLY A 126 -16.93 7.86 -8.32
CA GLY A 126 -16.64 7.77 -6.89
C GLY A 126 -16.04 6.42 -6.53
N MET A 127 -14.96 6.43 -5.76
CA MET A 127 -14.37 5.24 -5.14
C MET A 127 -14.44 5.37 -3.63
N TRP A 128 -15.01 4.37 -2.96
CA TRP A 128 -14.99 4.26 -1.51
C TRP A 128 -14.21 3.05 -1.05
N VAL A 129 -13.52 3.18 0.07
CA VAL A 129 -12.86 2.08 0.77
C VAL A 129 -13.50 1.91 2.14
N TYR A 130 -13.94 0.69 2.45
CA TYR A 130 -14.52 0.32 3.73
C TYR A 130 -13.70 -0.80 4.37
N LEU A 131 -13.79 -0.89 5.70
CA LEU A 131 -13.33 -2.05 6.45
C LEU A 131 -14.46 -3.09 6.53
N GLY A 132 -14.14 -4.34 6.26
CA GLY A 132 -15.06 -5.47 6.35
C GLY A 132 -15.05 -6.12 7.74
N GLY A 133 -16.19 -6.66 8.16
CA GLY A 133 -16.35 -7.32 9.46
C GLY A 133 -16.36 -8.85 9.38
N THR A 134 -17.27 -9.42 8.59
CA THR A 134 -17.40 -10.88 8.41
C THR A 134 -17.62 -11.23 6.95
N SER A 135 -17.25 -12.44 6.54
CA SER A 135 -17.38 -12.94 5.17
C SER A 135 -18.22 -14.21 5.10
N THR A 136 -18.86 -14.45 3.96
CA THR A 136 -19.50 -15.72 3.62
C THR A 136 -19.19 -16.07 2.16
N PRO A 137 -18.51 -17.19 1.87
CA PRO A 137 -17.95 -18.16 2.83
C PRO A 137 -16.93 -17.51 3.81
N PRO A 138 -16.70 -18.11 5.00
CA PRO A 138 -15.70 -17.59 5.93
C PRO A 138 -14.31 -17.61 5.29
N ALA A 139 -13.43 -16.75 5.82
CA ALA A 139 -12.02 -16.76 5.51
C ALA A 139 -11.31 -18.00 6.08
N CYS A 140 -9.99 -18.09 5.94
CA CYS A 140 -9.25 -19.28 6.38
C CYS A 140 -9.33 -19.45 7.90
N ASP A 141 -9.69 -20.65 8.35
CA ASP A 141 -9.67 -20.98 9.78
C ASP A 141 -8.25 -21.25 10.31
N SER A 142 -7.31 -21.61 9.42
CA SER A 142 -5.90 -21.83 9.76
C SER A 142 -5.00 -21.86 8.51
N PRO A 143 -3.66 -21.75 8.66
CA PRO A 143 -2.71 -21.94 7.56
C PRO A 143 -2.77 -23.33 6.89
N ALA A 144 -3.37 -24.33 7.55
CA ALA A 144 -3.51 -25.70 7.01
C ALA A 144 -4.79 -25.91 6.19
N ASP A 145 -5.66 -24.91 6.06
CA ASP A 145 -6.90 -25.02 5.29
C ASP A 145 -6.61 -25.08 3.78
N THR A 146 -6.70 -26.29 3.22
CA THR A 146 -6.51 -26.54 1.78
C THR A 146 -7.65 -26.01 0.90
N THR A 147 -8.74 -25.54 1.51
CA THR A 147 -9.90 -24.94 0.83
C THR A 147 -10.08 -23.46 1.14
N CYS A 148 -8.97 -22.83 1.57
CA CYS A 148 -8.81 -21.42 1.90
C CYS A 148 -9.30 -20.44 0.82
N ARG A 149 -9.38 -19.16 1.20
CA ARG A 149 -9.62 -18.02 0.29
C ARG A 149 -10.93 -18.06 -0.51
N LYS A 150 -11.93 -18.83 -0.08
CA LYS A 150 -13.26 -18.84 -0.71
C LYS A 150 -13.98 -17.50 -0.63
N HIS A 151 -13.65 -16.66 0.36
CA HIS A 151 -14.11 -15.28 0.44
C HIS A 151 -13.53 -14.40 -0.68
N LEU A 152 -12.48 -14.85 -1.37
CA LEU A 152 -11.76 -14.09 -2.41
C LEU A 152 -11.94 -14.69 -3.81
N THR A 153 -13.05 -15.40 -4.09
CA THR A 153 -13.32 -16.02 -5.40
C THR A 153 -14.23 -15.19 -6.32
N GLY A 154 -14.60 -13.96 -5.93
CA GLY A 154 -15.40 -13.06 -6.78
C GLY A 154 -16.91 -13.06 -6.50
N SER A 155 -17.40 -13.88 -5.57
CA SER A 155 -18.84 -14.07 -5.30
C SER A 155 -19.20 -14.08 -3.82
N ALA A 156 -18.26 -13.76 -2.94
CA ALA A 156 -18.49 -13.77 -1.51
C ALA A 156 -19.29 -12.55 -1.05
N THR A 157 -20.03 -12.72 0.04
CA THR A 157 -20.74 -11.62 0.70
C THR A 157 -19.97 -11.18 1.93
N PHE A 158 -19.97 -9.88 2.23
CA PHE A 158 -19.31 -9.29 3.38
C PHE A 158 -20.25 -8.38 4.17
N THR A 159 -20.02 -8.27 5.47
CA THR A 159 -20.54 -7.17 6.30
C THR A 159 -19.49 -6.06 6.40
N LEU A 160 -19.93 -4.83 6.62
CA LEU A 160 -19.01 -3.75 7.01
C LEU A 160 -18.61 -3.89 8.48
N ASP A 161 -17.40 -3.46 8.81
CA ASP A 161 -17.01 -3.22 10.20
C ASP A 161 -17.78 -1.99 10.72
N PRO A 162 -18.58 -2.13 11.79
CA PRO A 162 -19.33 -1.01 12.35
C PRO A 162 -18.45 0.13 12.92
N ALA A 163 -17.17 -0.14 13.22
CA ALA A 163 -16.22 0.88 13.66
C ALA A 163 -15.46 1.54 12.49
N GLY A 164 -15.58 1.00 11.28
CA GLY A 164 -14.87 1.49 10.10
C GLY A 164 -15.46 2.80 9.55
N PRO A 165 -14.64 3.61 8.84
CA PRO A 165 -15.13 4.81 8.17
C PRO A 165 -16.06 4.44 7.00
N THR A 166 -17.12 5.23 6.81
CA THR A 166 -18.09 5.06 5.70
C THR A 166 -18.02 6.17 4.65
N ASN A 167 -17.17 7.17 4.86
CA ASN A 167 -17.05 8.38 4.04
C ASN A 167 -15.67 8.55 3.40
N ALA A 168 -14.84 7.50 3.42
CA ALA A 168 -13.54 7.47 2.77
C ALA A 168 -13.72 7.44 1.24
N LEU A 169 -13.80 8.62 0.61
CA LEU A 169 -14.12 8.83 -0.79
C LEU A 169 -12.90 9.38 -1.56
N LEU A 170 -12.65 8.80 -2.72
CA LEU A 170 -11.82 9.35 -3.79
C LEU A 170 -12.72 9.63 -4.99
N VAL A 171 -12.69 10.86 -5.52
CA VAL A 171 -13.39 11.20 -6.76
C VAL A 171 -12.38 11.21 -7.90
N GLY A 172 -12.81 10.83 -9.10
CA GLY A 172 -11.99 10.91 -10.29
C GLY A 172 -12.72 10.42 -11.53
N ARG A 173 -11.99 9.75 -12.41
CA ARG A 173 -12.50 9.30 -13.72
C ARG A 173 -11.96 7.94 -14.11
N ILE A 174 -12.67 7.25 -14.97
CA ILE A 174 -12.21 6.05 -15.66
C ILE A 174 -11.96 6.40 -17.12
N MET A 175 -10.77 6.08 -17.63
CA MET A 175 -10.42 6.15 -19.05
C MET A 175 -9.76 4.86 -19.50
N ALA A 176 -10.28 4.25 -20.56
CA ALA A 176 -9.83 2.94 -21.06
C ALA A 176 -9.71 1.86 -19.97
N GLY A 177 -10.65 1.83 -19.01
CA GLY A 177 -10.66 0.88 -17.90
C GLY A 177 -9.69 1.20 -16.75
N LYS A 178 -8.97 2.33 -16.83
CA LYS A 178 -8.12 2.81 -15.74
C LYS A 178 -8.83 3.92 -14.98
N PHE A 179 -9.12 3.66 -13.70
CA PHE A 179 -9.50 4.71 -12.76
C PHE A 179 -8.27 5.49 -12.32
N THR A 180 -8.40 6.82 -12.29
CA THR A 180 -7.48 7.73 -11.62
C THR A 180 -8.31 8.69 -10.79
N GLY A 181 -8.04 8.78 -9.49
CA GLY A 181 -8.78 9.65 -8.59
C GLY A 181 -8.03 9.97 -7.29
N GLY A 182 -8.62 10.89 -6.53
CA GLY A 182 -8.00 11.59 -5.41
C GLY A 182 -7.66 13.05 -5.78
N PRO A 183 -7.14 13.84 -4.82
CA PRO A 183 -6.84 13.45 -3.45
C PRO A 183 -8.10 13.20 -2.61
N GLY A 184 -7.98 12.39 -1.57
CA GLY A 184 -9.03 12.21 -0.57
C GLY A 184 -8.47 11.63 0.73
N THR A 185 -9.32 11.00 1.53
CA THR A 185 -8.88 10.28 2.73
C THR A 185 -9.40 8.86 2.73
N ILE A 186 -8.54 7.90 3.04
CA ILE A 186 -8.92 6.49 3.17
C ILE A 186 -8.23 5.87 4.38
N ASN A 187 -8.80 4.78 4.90
CA ASN A 187 -8.13 3.96 5.91
C ASN A 187 -7.61 2.69 5.25
N LEU A 188 -6.32 2.45 5.42
CA LEU A 188 -5.64 1.23 5.03
C LEU A 188 -5.40 0.37 6.28
N GLN A 189 -5.44 -0.95 6.13
CA GLN A 189 -5.00 -1.88 7.16
C GLN A 189 -3.72 -2.58 6.71
N LEU A 190 -2.68 -2.53 7.54
CA LEU A 190 -1.43 -3.25 7.32
C LEU A 190 -1.12 -4.17 8.49
N SER A 191 -0.95 -5.45 8.20
CA SER A 191 -0.42 -6.42 9.15
C SER A 191 1.09 -6.39 9.10
N LEU A 192 1.73 -6.19 10.26
CA LEU A 192 3.19 -6.17 10.36
C LEU A 192 3.77 -7.51 10.78
N ALA A 193 2.97 -8.38 11.40
CA ALA A 193 3.38 -9.69 11.87
C ALA A 193 2.21 -10.68 11.80
N GLU A 194 2.51 -11.94 11.55
CA GLU A 194 1.51 -13.00 11.56
C GLU A 194 0.81 -13.09 12.92
N GLY A 195 -0.52 -13.22 12.91
CA GLY A 195 -1.34 -13.34 14.12
C GLY A 195 -1.49 -12.07 14.95
N GLN A 196 -0.92 -10.94 14.53
CA GLN A 196 -1.16 -9.64 15.16
C GLN A 196 -2.33 -8.91 14.48
N PRO A 197 -3.11 -8.12 15.24
CA PRO A 197 -4.13 -7.26 14.64
C PRO A 197 -3.51 -6.30 13.62
N PRO A 198 -4.15 -6.10 12.45
CA PRO A 198 -3.69 -5.10 11.50
C PRO A 198 -3.70 -3.69 12.11
N VAL A 199 -2.75 -2.88 11.68
CA VAL A 199 -2.65 -1.47 12.07
C VAL A 199 -3.51 -0.63 11.13
N ASP A 200 -4.44 0.14 11.70
CA ASP A 200 -5.25 1.11 10.96
C ASP A 200 -4.46 2.38 10.65
N LEU A 201 -4.16 2.58 9.37
CA LEU A 201 -3.38 3.69 8.84
C LEU A 201 -4.28 4.62 8.04
N PRO A 202 -4.67 5.79 8.60
CA PRO A 202 -5.33 6.81 7.83
C PRO A 202 -4.33 7.39 6.83
N LEU A 203 -4.71 7.39 5.55
CA LEU A 203 -3.95 8.02 4.49
C LEU A 203 -4.61 9.36 4.16
N GLN A 204 -3.84 10.44 4.33
CA GLN A 204 -4.16 11.77 3.84
C GLN A 204 -3.78 11.89 2.38
N MET A 205 -4.41 12.82 1.65
CA MET A 205 -4.11 13.08 0.23
C MET A 205 -4.10 11.78 -0.60
N ALA A 206 -4.96 10.84 -0.24
CA ALA A 206 -4.94 9.51 -0.82
C ALA A 206 -5.32 9.57 -2.30
N LYS A 207 -4.58 8.82 -3.12
CA LYS A 207 -4.78 8.71 -4.57
C LYS A 207 -4.80 7.25 -4.96
N ALA A 208 -5.46 6.96 -6.08
CA ALA A 208 -5.50 5.61 -6.63
C ALA A 208 -5.41 5.62 -8.16
N GLU A 209 -4.69 4.64 -8.68
CA GLU A 209 -4.67 4.28 -10.10
C GLU A 209 -5.03 2.80 -10.24
N LEU A 210 -6.24 2.50 -10.71
CA LEU A 210 -6.77 1.14 -10.71
C LEU A 210 -7.13 0.66 -12.12
N ASN A 211 -6.68 -0.53 -12.48
CA ASN A 211 -7.12 -1.25 -13.68
C ASN A 211 -8.41 -2.00 -13.35
N ILE A 212 -9.55 -1.39 -13.60
CA ILE A 212 -10.87 -1.89 -13.20
C ILE A 212 -11.48 -2.72 -14.33
N GLY A 213 -12.06 -3.86 -13.97
CA GLY A 213 -12.89 -4.66 -14.84
C GLY A 213 -14.12 -5.20 -14.10
N ALA A 214 -15.07 -5.74 -14.84
CA ALA A 214 -16.33 -6.23 -14.29
C ALA A 214 -16.17 -7.33 -13.22
N THR A 215 -15.04 -8.05 -13.22
CA THR A 215 -14.76 -9.15 -12.29
C THR A 215 -13.80 -8.79 -11.16
N GLY A 216 -13.16 -7.60 -11.20
CA GLY A 216 -12.11 -7.26 -10.24
C GLY A 216 -11.24 -6.08 -10.64
N ILE A 217 -10.25 -5.83 -9.78
CA ILE A 217 -9.17 -4.86 -9.99
C ILE A 217 -7.90 -5.65 -10.28
N ALA A 218 -7.31 -5.44 -11.46
CA ALA A 218 -6.20 -6.24 -11.96
C ALA A 218 -4.83 -5.80 -11.41
N THR A 219 -3.81 -6.65 -11.60
CA THR A 219 -2.41 -6.34 -11.31
C THR A 219 -1.96 -5.04 -11.99
N GLY A 220 -1.01 -4.33 -11.36
CA GLY A 220 -0.54 -3.01 -11.81
C GLY A 220 -1.41 -1.87 -11.32
N SER A 221 -2.48 -2.16 -10.58
CA SER A 221 -3.23 -1.16 -9.82
C SER A 221 -2.47 -0.78 -8.56
N LYS A 222 -2.58 0.48 -8.16
CA LYS A 222 -1.90 1.03 -7.00
C LYS A 222 -2.77 2.02 -6.24
N ILE A 223 -2.54 2.08 -4.93
CA ILE A 223 -3.16 3.01 -4.00
C ILE A 223 -2.09 3.58 -3.09
N GLY A 224 -2.22 4.85 -2.73
CA GLY A 224 -1.23 5.51 -1.91
C GLY A 224 -1.76 6.79 -1.28
N GLY A 225 -0.92 7.41 -0.48
CA GLY A 225 -1.23 8.64 0.24
C GLY A 225 -0.13 8.98 1.24
N ALA A 226 -0.40 9.96 2.08
CA ALA A 226 0.50 10.43 3.11
C ALA A 226 0.06 9.91 4.49
N ILE A 227 0.98 9.32 5.25
CA ILE A 227 0.79 8.94 6.66
C ILE A 227 1.41 10.04 7.51
N LEU A 228 0.62 10.67 8.38
CA LEU A 228 1.12 11.69 9.30
C LEU A 228 2.22 11.11 10.20
N GLN A 229 3.27 11.88 10.48
CA GLN A 229 4.34 11.44 11.38
C GLN A 229 3.80 10.96 12.73
N SER A 230 2.79 11.64 13.27
CA SER A 230 2.16 11.26 14.52
C SER A 230 1.53 9.86 14.46
N ASP A 231 0.94 9.46 13.34
CA ASP A 231 0.42 8.10 13.14
C ASP A 231 1.57 7.07 13.03
N ILE A 232 2.69 7.43 12.39
CA ILE A 232 3.88 6.56 12.35
C ILE A 232 4.40 6.30 13.77
N GLU A 233 4.56 7.36 14.57
CA GLU A 233 5.10 7.28 15.92
C GLU A 233 4.17 6.57 16.89
N THR A 234 2.85 6.79 16.77
CA THR A 234 1.87 6.26 17.73
C THR A 234 1.30 4.90 17.33
N LYS A 235 1.38 4.50 16.06
CA LYS A 235 0.82 3.24 15.56
C LYS A 235 1.87 2.30 14.97
N ILE A 236 2.73 2.81 14.10
CA ILE A 236 3.72 1.97 13.40
C ILE A 236 4.88 1.59 14.34
N HIS A 237 5.47 2.53 15.09
CA HIS A 237 6.60 2.20 15.97
C HIS A 237 6.24 1.15 17.04
N PRO A 238 5.09 1.24 17.74
CA PRO A 238 4.70 0.20 18.69
C PRO A 238 4.46 -1.15 18.02
N ALA A 239 3.86 -1.17 16.83
CA ALA A 239 3.61 -2.42 16.11
C ALA A 239 4.91 -3.06 15.59
N ILE A 240 5.90 -2.27 15.15
CA ILE A 240 7.24 -2.77 14.82
C ILE A 240 7.96 -3.29 16.06
N GLN A 241 7.82 -2.60 17.21
CA GLN A 241 8.39 -3.07 18.47
C GLN A 241 7.85 -4.47 18.83
N GLN A 242 6.53 -4.69 18.69
CA GLN A 242 5.92 -6.00 18.93
C GLN A 242 6.43 -7.07 17.96
N LEU A 243 6.56 -6.74 16.67
CA LEU A 243 7.17 -7.63 15.67
C LEU A 243 8.60 -8.04 16.07
N VAL A 244 9.42 -7.06 16.46
CA VAL A 244 10.81 -7.29 16.87
C VAL A 244 10.86 -8.16 18.14
N THR A 245 9.98 -7.92 19.11
CA THR A 245 9.86 -8.78 20.30
C THR A 245 9.55 -10.23 19.91
N GLY A 246 8.61 -10.44 18.97
CA GLY A 246 8.27 -11.78 18.46
C GLY A 246 9.47 -12.48 17.81
N ILE A 247 10.20 -11.77 16.94
CA ILE A 247 11.43 -12.28 16.31
C ILE A 247 12.46 -12.66 17.39
N PHE A 248 12.63 -11.86 18.44
CA PHE A 248 13.56 -12.20 19.52
C PHE A 248 13.11 -13.40 20.34
N GLU A 249 11.80 -13.57 20.57
CA GLU A 249 11.28 -14.74 21.27
C GLU A 249 11.55 -16.02 20.48
N GLU A 250 11.39 -15.97 19.16
CA GLU A 250 11.72 -17.07 18.26
C GLU A 250 13.22 -17.39 18.23
N ASP A 251 14.07 -16.38 17.99
CA ASP A 251 15.49 -16.60 17.68
C ASP A 251 16.42 -16.53 18.90
N CYS A 252 16.01 -15.86 19.97
CA CYS A 252 16.83 -15.61 21.18
C CYS A 252 16.23 -16.25 22.45
N GLY A 253 15.05 -16.85 22.35
CA GLY A 253 14.33 -17.44 23.47
C GLY A 253 13.71 -16.39 24.41
N PRO A 254 13.18 -16.82 25.57
CA PRO A 254 12.49 -15.93 26.51
C PRO A 254 13.38 -14.81 27.03
N LEU A 255 12.83 -13.60 27.18
CA LEU A 255 13.56 -12.42 27.66
C LEU A 255 14.35 -12.67 28.95
N ALA A 256 13.80 -13.44 29.88
CA ALA A 256 14.44 -13.79 31.16
C ALA A 256 15.79 -14.53 31.01
N ASN A 257 16.07 -15.12 29.85
CA ASN A 257 17.29 -15.85 29.55
C ASN A 257 18.29 -15.05 28.70
N ARG A 258 17.91 -13.86 28.23
CA ARG A 258 18.76 -13.04 27.36
C ARG A 258 19.70 -12.21 28.22
N THR A 259 21.00 -12.51 28.15
CA THR A 259 22.02 -11.76 28.91
C THR A 259 23.05 -11.14 27.97
N PRO A 260 23.44 -9.86 28.16
CA PRO A 260 24.53 -9.25 27.41
C PRO A 260 25.85 -10.01 27.60
N PRO A 261 26.78 -9.97 26.62
CA PRO A 261 26.71 -9.20 25.38
C PRO A 261 25.97 -9.91 24.22
N GLY A 262 25.71 -11.21 24.35
CA GLY A 262 25.22 -12.05 23.24
C GLY A 262 23.70 -12.16 23.13
N CYS A 263 22.95 -11.83 24.18
CA CYS A 263 21.49 -11.87 24.23
C CYS A 263 20.82 -13.20 23.86
N GLY A 264 21.60 -14.30 23.74
CA GLY A 264 21.09 -15.65 23.51
C GLY A 264 20.62 -15.95 22.09
N CYS A 265 20.73 -15.01 21.15
CA CYS A 265 20.25 -15.20 19.77
C CYS A 265 21.06 -16.26 19.02
N MET A 266 20.37 -17.09 18.23
CA MET A 266 21.02 -18.06 17.34
C MET A 266 21.93 -17.33 16.35
N SER A 267 23.16 -17.82 16.15
CA SER A 267 24.13 -17.18 15.26
C SER A 267 23.62 -17.15 13.81
N GLY A 268 23.63 -15.98 13.19
CA GLY A 268 23.15 -15.78 11.81
C GLY A 268 21.62 -15.71 11.66
N SER A 269 20.87 -15.70 12.77
CA SER A 269 19.42 -15.54 12.75
C SER A 269 18.99 -14.10 12.46
N THR A 270 17.71 -13.92 12.11
CA THR A 270 17.08 -12.62 11.94
C THR A 270 17.11 -11.84 13.26
N GLY A 271 16.79 -12.48 14.38
CA GLY A 271 16.84 -11.90 15.72
C GLY A 271 18.23 -11.40 16.11
N ALA A 272 19.30 -12.14 15.79
CA ALA A 272 20.66 -11.65 16.01
C ALA A 272 20.99 -10.40 15.17
N THR A 273 20.45 -10.31 13.95
CA THR A 273 20.66 -9.17 13.05
C THR A 273 19.89 -7.94 13.55
N VAL A 274 18.60 -8.11 13.84
CA VAL A 274 17.70 -7.06 14.35
C VAL A 274 18.17 -6.55 15.71
N MET A 275 18.62 -7.44 16.61
CA MET A 275 19.19 -7.07 17.91
C MET A 275 20.40 -6.15 17.76
N ASN A 276 21.29 -6.46 16.82
CA ASN A 276 22.47 -5.62 16.60
C ASN A 276 22.14 -4.25 15.98
N LEU A 277 21.00 -4.15 15.31
CA LEU A 277 20.55 -2.95 14.63
C LEU A 277 19.75 -2.02 15.55
N MET A 278 18.90 -2.57 16.40
CA MET A 278 17.93 -1.80 17.20
C MET A 278 18.29 -1.68 18.68
N ASP A 279 18.84 -2.72 19.32
CA ASP A 279 19.32 -2.66 20.72
C ASP A 279 20.75 -2.08 20.75
N THR A 280 20.80 -0.77 20.50
CA THR A 280 22.03 0.04 20.44
C THR A 280 22.24 0.89 21.68
N ALA A 281 21.29 0.92 22.61
CA ALA A 281 21.42 1.64 23.86
C ALA A 281 22.58 1.08 24.71
N ALA A 282 23.25 1.96 25.47
CA ALA A 282 24.32 1.58 26.38
C ALA A 282 23.86 1.79 27.84
N PRO A 283 23.88 0.74 28.70
CA PRO A 283 24.25 -0.65 28.40
C PRO A 283 23.17 -1.38 27.60
N ARG A 284 23.59 -2.28 26.69
CA ARG A 284 22.72 -3.19 25.95
C ARG A 284 21.87 -4.00 26.94
N ASN A 285 20.55 -4.04 26.74
CA ASN A 285 19.62 -4.66 27.69
C ASN A 285 18.96 -5.95 27.16
N CYS A 286 19.25 -6.35 25.92
CA CYS A 286 18.68 -7.52 25.24
C CYS A 286 17.16 -7.45 25.03
N ASP A 287 16.63 -6.24 24.98
CA ASP A 287 15.25 -5.90 24.69
C ASP A 287 15.23 -4.73 23.71
N VAL A 288 14.11 -4.53 23.01
CA VAL A 288 13.94 -3.37 22.13
C VAL A 288 12.70 -2.63 22.56
N SER A 289 12.91 -1.39 23.00
CA SER A 289 11.87 -0.44 23.37
C SER A 289 11.33 0.32 22.17
N VAL A 290 10.14 0.91 22.31
CA VAL A 290 9.58 1.82 21.28
C VAL A 290 10.51 3.02 21.02
N ALA A 291 11.26 3.48 22.02
CA ALA A 291 12.22 4.56 21.86
C ALA A 291 13.41 4.16 20.97
N GLU A 292 13.88 2.91 21.08
CA GLU A 292 14.92 2.38 20.20
C GLU A 292 14.42 2.17 18.77
N VAL A 293 13.20 1.65 18.62
CA VAL A 293 12.54 1.56 17.30
C VAL A 293 12.40 2.95 16.67
N THR A 294 11.95 3.94 17.43
CA THR A 294 11.82 5.33 16.96
C THR A 294 13.17 5.91 16.54
N ALA A 295 14.22 5.72 17.36
CA ALA A 295 15.56 6.21 17.06
C ALA A 295 16.16 5.54 15.82
N PHE A 296 15.81 4.27 15.57
CA PHE A 296 16.23 3.55 14.38
C PHE A 296 15.45 3.97 13.13
N LEU A 297 14.13 4.14 13.23
CA LEU A 297 13.27 4.40 12.08
C LEU A 297 13.26 5.86 11.62
N ASN A 298 13.27 6.83 12.53
CA ASN A 298 13.16 8.25 12.16
C ASN A 298 14.24 8.73 11.15
N PRO A 299 15.51 8.30 11.24
CA PRO A 299 16.51 8.68 10.24
C PRO A 299 16.29 8.06 8.85
N ILE A 300 15.52 6.97 8.77
CA ILE A 300 15.30 6.17 7.55
C ILE A 300 13.98 6.58 6.90
N ILE A 301 12.95 6.77 7.71
CA ILE A 301 11.62 7.19 7.31
C ILE A 301 11.58 8.71 7.39
N ASN A 302 12.00 9.37 6.32
CA ASN A 302 11.97 10.82 6.23
C ASN A 302 10.59 11.29 5.77
N GLN A 303 10.10 12.35 6.41
CA GLN A 303 8.91 13.07 5.95
C GLN A 303 9.20 13.68 4.58
N ASP A 304 8.30 13.43 3.63
CA ASP A 304 8.40 13.90 2.25
C ASP A 304 7.17 14.69 1.80
N ILE A 305 6.05 14.61 2.51
CA ILE A 305 4.81 15.33 2.16
C ILE A 305 4.51 16.42 3.20
N ASP A 306 4.15 17.61 2.73
CA ASP A 306 3.60 18.71 3.53
C ASP A 306 2.07 18.72 3.37
N THR A 307 1.36 18.13 4.32
CA THR A 307 -0.10 17.93 4.22
C THR A 307 -0.91 19.18 4.55
N ASN A 308 -0.29 20.19 5.19
CA ASN A 308 -0.97 21.39 5.68
C ASN A 308 -0.55 22.67 4.93
N MET A 309 0.41 22.55 4.00
CA MET A 309 0.97 23.62 3.18
C MET A 309 1.66 24.73 3.98
N ASP A 310 2.24 24.41 5.14
CA ASP A 310 3.00 25.36 5.96
C ASP A 310 4.48 25.50 5.57
N GLY A 311 4.93 24.72 4.59
CA GLY A 311 6.31 24.64 4.10
C GLY A 311 7.16 23.59 4.81
N THR A 312 6.60 22.85 5.77
CA THR A 312 7.26 21.79 6.52
C THR A 312 6.63 20.45 6.18
N LYS A 313 7.45 19.51 5.70
CA LYS A 313 6.99 18.13 5.50
C LYS A 313 6.63 17.54 6.86
N ASP A 314 5.43 16.99 6.99
CA ASP A 314 4.86 16.47 8.23
C ASP A 314 4.29 15.05 8.11
N ALA A 315 4.38 14.47 6.91
CA ALA A 315 3.91 13.15 6.59
C ALA A 315 4.88 12.39 5.68
N VAL A 316 4.68 11.08 5.61
CA VAL A 316 5.48 10.15 4.80
C VAL A 316 4.58 9.50 3.76
N SER A 317 4.98 9.56 2.50
CA SER A 317 4.28 8.92 1.40
C SER A 317 4.40 7.40 1.43
N VAL A 318 3.30 6.74 1.06
CA VAL A 318 3.22 5.30 0.88
C VAL A 318 2.46 5.00 -0.40
N GLY A 319 2.97 4.04 -1.18
CA GLY A 319 2.33 3.50 -2.37
C GLY A 319 2.39 1.97 -2.36
N LEU A 320 1.24 1.33 -2.58
CA LEU A 320 1.06 -0.11 -2.51
C LEU A 320 0.42 -0.64 -3.79
N GLY A 321 0.82 -1.83 -4.20
CA GLY A 321 0.11 -2.58 -5.23
C GLY A 321 -1.17 -3.19 -4.67
N VAL A 322 -2.25 -3.20 -5.46
CA VAL A 322 -3.54 -3.76 -5.06
C VAL A 322 -4.13 -4.64 -6.17
N GLU A 323 -4.75 -5.75 -5.78
CA GLU A 323 -5.56 -6.60 -6.67
C GLU A 323 -6.86 -6.95 -5.93
N ALA A 324 -7.99 -6.94 -6.61
CA ALA A 324 -9.30 -7.20 -6.00
C ALA A 324 -10.17 -8.09 -6.88
N VAL A 325 -11.12 -8.77 -6.27
CA VAL A 325 -12.15 -9.57 -6.96
C VAL A 325 -13.54 -9.06 -6.62
N GLY A 326 -14.55 -9.41 -7.42
CA GLY A 326 -15.94 -9.10 -7.11
C GLY A 326 -16.37 -9.53 -5.69
N ALA A 327 -17.19 -8.71 -5.05
CA ALA A 327 -17.75 -9.00 -3.74
C ALA A 327 -19.16 -8.42 -3.65
N MET A 328 -19.94 -8.85 -2.65
CA MET A 328 -21.24 -8.28 -2.34
C MET A 328 -21.28 -7.78 -0.90
N PHE A 329 -21.60 -6.51 -0.70
CA PHE A 329 -21.80 -5.94 0.63
C PHE A 329 -22.77 -4.75 0.54
N PRO A 330 -23.47 -4.39 1.63
CA PRO A 330 -24.32 -3.20 1.62
C PRO A 330 -23.45 -1.95 1.47
N VAL A 331 -23.70 -1.17 0.42
CA VAL A 331 -23.13 0.17 0.26
C VAL A 331 -23.97 1.14 1.12
N PRO A 332 -23.35 1.90 2.05
CA PRO A 332 -24.06 2.86 2.91
C PRO A 332 -24.81 3.97 2.16
#